data_AF-A0A8T4A778-F1
#
_entry.id   AF-A0A8T4A778-F1
#
_cell.length_a   1.000
_cell.length_b   1.000
_cell.length_c   1.000
_cell.angle_alpha   90.00
_cell.angle_beta   90.00
_cell.angle_gamma   90.00
#
_symmetry.space_group_name_H-M   'P 1'
#
loop_
_entity.id
_entity.type
_entity.pdbx_description
1 polymer ?
#
loop_
_entity_poly.entity_id
_entity_poly.type
_entity_poly.pdbx_seq_one_letter_code
_entity_poly.pdbx_strand_id
1 'polypeptide(L)'
;MPAGTPTEEVLNLRQQGLSNNQITEILTRQGYFTNQILDAMSQSDIRAQIAPMQLQKGDRMPENPIPPMPPSGFAAYPQGPMPMPAAGPMMPPMAPEGGGGGEGDYAVTRIEELAEAIIDEKWAELVENINRIIDWKEKTEARIASIETEFKNLKENFDKLQGSVLEKVGEYDLHIQDVGTEVAALEKVFQKVLPGFVENVAQLSRITETLKKQAK
;
A
#
# COMPACT_ATOMS: atom_id res chain seq x y z
N MET A 1 -21.09 -21.59 -10.87
CA MET A 1 -20.16 -20.76 -11.66
C MET A 1 -20.42 -19.32 -11.28
N PRO A 2 -19.39 -18.50 -11.02
CA PRO A 2 -19.59 -17.10 -10.67
C PRO A 2 -20.25 -16.37 -11.84
N ALA A 3 -21.20 -15.47 -11.52
CA ALA A 3 -22.22 -14.97 -12.44
C ALA A 3 -21.91 -13.60 -13.08
N GLY A 4 -20.64 -13.34 -13.40
CA GLY A 4 -20.23 -12.07 -14.02
C GLY A 4 -18.99 -12.25 -14.89
N THR A 5 -18.79 -11.34 -15.84
CA THR A 5 -17.49 -11.23 -16.51
C THR A 5 -16.50 -10.66 -15.49
N PRO A 6 -15.27 -11.19 -15.36
CA PRO A 6 -14.32 -10.71 -14.34
C PRO A 6 -14.06 -9.20 -14.44
N THR A 7 -14.19 -8.61 -15.64
CA THR A 7 -14.07 -7.17 -15.90
C THR A 7 -15.11 -6.32 -15.17
N GLU A 8 -16.35 -6.80 -15.05
CA GLU A 8 -17.44 -6.06 -14.41
C GLU A 8 -17.30 -6.07 -12.89
N GLU A 9 -16.88 -7.21 -12.34
CA GLU A 9 -16.60 -7.36 -10.91
C GLU A 9 -15.41 -6.48 -10.47
N VAL A 10 -14.33 -6.44 -11.27
CA VAL A 10 -13.19 -5.54 -11.06
C VAL A 10 -13.66 -4.08 -11.03
N LEU A 11 -14.52 -3.68 -11.96
CA LEU A 11 -14.99 -2.30 -12.07
C LEU A 11 -15.85 -1.90 -10.87
N ASN A 12 -16.70 -2.81 -10.36
CA ASN A 12 -17.49 -2.61 -9.14
C ASN A 12 -16.61 -2.51 -7.89
N LEU A 13 -15.66 -3.43 -7.70
CA LEU A 13 -14.74 -3.43 -6.55
C LEU A 13 -13.86 -2.17 -6.55
N ARG A 14 -13.48 -1.68 -7.74
CA ARG A 14 -12.73 -0.43 -7.89
C ARG A 14 -13.58 0.80 -7.56
N GLN A 15 -14.87 0.82 -7.90
CA GLN A 15 -15.80 1.88 -7.47
C GLN A 15 -15.97 1.91 -5.94
N GLN A 16 -15.78 0.78 -5.26
CA GLN A 16 -15.76 0.70 -3.79
C GLN A 16 -14.45 1.19 -3.17
N GLY A 17 -13.47 1.64 -3.98
CA GLY A 17 -12.19 2.17 -3.52
C GLY A 17 -11.16 1.11 -3.12
N LEU A 18 -11.38 -0.16 -3.49
CA LEU A 18 -10.44 -1.24 -3.22
C LEU A 18 -9.21 -1.14 -4.13
N SER A 19 -8.04 -1.45 -3.58
CA SER A 19 -6.79 -1.49 -4.34
C SER A 19 -6.71 -2.72 -5.24
N ASN A 20 -5.92 -2.65 -6.33
CA ASN A 20 -5.76 -3.76 -7.27
C ASN A 20 -5.30 -5.07 -6.59
N ASN A 21 -4.49 -5.00 -5.53
CA ASN A 21 -4.06 -6.17 -4.75
C ASN A 21 -5.20 -6.79 -3.92
N GLN A 22 -6.11 -5.97 -3.39
CA GLN A 22 -7.29 -6.46 -2.68
C GLN A 22 -8.31 -7.08 -3.65
N ILE A 23 -8.44 -6.48 -4.84
CA ILE A 23 -9.30 -6.97 -5.91
C ILE A 23 -8.84 -8.35 -6.39
N THR A 24 -7.53 -8.54 -6.58
CA THR A 24 -6.97 -9.85 -7.00
C THR A 24 -7.22 -10.92 -5.95
N GLU A 25 -7.07 -10.62 -4.66
CA GLU A 25 -7.36 -11.56 -3.57
C GLU A 25 -8.85 -11.95 -3.52
N ILE A 26 -9.76 -10.99 -3.66
CA ILE A 26 -11.21 -11.25 -3.66
C ILE A 26 -11.60 -12.12 -4.85
N LEU A 27 -11.12 -11.78 -6.05
CA LEU A 27 -11.44 -12.53 -7.27
C LEU A 27 -10.85 -13.94 -7.28
N THR A 28 -9.66 -14.11 -6.71
CA THR A 28 -9.05 -15.44 -6.54
C THR A 28 -9.89 -16.30 -5.59
N ARG A 29 -10.42 -15.72 -4.50
CA ARG A 29 -11.34 -16.41 -3.58
C ARG A 29 -12.68 -16.75 -4.22
N GLN A 30 -13.14 -15.94 -5.17
CA GLN A 30 -14.34 -16.19 -5.97
C GLN A 30 -14.11 -17.26 -7.08
N GLY A 31 -12.88 -17.75 -7.23
CA GLY A 31 -12.52 -18.86 -8.12
C GLY A 31 -12.09 -18.44 -9.52
N TYR A 32 -11.78 -17.16 -9.74
CA TYR A 32 -11.23 -16.70 -11.02
C TYR A 32 -9.74 -17.00 -11.14
N PHE A 33 -9.29 -17.32 -12.36
CA PHE A 33 -7.88 -17.57 -12.64
C PHE A 33 -7.10 -16.25 -12.76
N THR A 34 -5.85 -16.24 -12.30
CA THR A 34 -4.97 -15.04 -12.33
C THR A 34 -4.90 -14.38 -13.70
N ASN A 35 -4.84 -15.15 -14.78
CA ASN A 35 -4.79 -14.60 -16.14
C ASN A 35 -6.09 -13.88 -16.53
N GLN A 36 -7.24 -14.38 -16.08
CA GLN A 36 -8.54 -13.74 -16.32
C GLN A 36 -8.69 -12.47 -15.49
N ILE A 37 -8.14 -12.45 -14.27
CA ILE A 37 -8.13 -11.28 -13.39
C ILE A 37 -7.26 -10.17 -13.99
N LEU A 38 -6.07 -10.50 -14.50
CA LEU A 38 -5.15 -9.55 -15.11
C LEU A 38 -5.73 -8.94 -16.40
N ASP A 39 -6.30 -9.78 -17.26
CA ASP A 39 -6.95 -9.32 -18.51
C ASP A 39 -8.15 -8.40 -18.20
N ALA A 40 -8.98 -8.79 -17.23
CA ALA A 40 -10.09 -7.97 -16.75
C ALA A 40 -9.67 -6.64 -16.12
N MET A 41 -8.57 -6.61 -15.35
CA MET A 41 -8.03 -5.37 -14.79
C MET A 41 -7.56 -4.43 -15.91
N SER A 42 -6.79 -4.93 -16.86
CA SER A 42 -6.34 -4.15 -18.04
C SER A 42 -7.53 -3.61 -18.83
N GLN A 43 -8.53 -4.45 -19.10
CA GLN A 43 -9.74 -4.06 -19.83
C GLN A 43 -10.58 -3.03 -19.06
N SER A 44 -10.63 -3.13 -17.72
CA SER A 44 -11.33 -2.16 -16.88
C SER A 44 -10.65 -0.79 -16.86
N ASP A 45 -9.31 -0.74 -16.90
CA ASP A 45 -8.54 0.51 -16.95
C ASP A 45 -8.76 1.25 -18.27
N ILE A 46 -8.77 0.51 -19.38
CA ILE A 46 -9.10 1.04 -20.71
C ILE A 46 -10.54 1.59 -20.72
N ARG A 47 -11.51 0.85 -20.16
CA ARG A 47 -12.91 1.32 -20.09
C ARG A 47 -13.09 2.54 -19.19
N ALA A 48 -12.36 2.63 -18.08
CA ALA A 48 -12.40 3.78 -17.18
C ALA A 48 -11.86 5.06 -17.87
N GLN A 49 -10.84 4.92 -18.72
CA GLN A 49 -10.32 6.03 -19.53
C GLN A 49 -11.23 6.44 -20.69
N ILE A 50 -12.09 5.54 -21.16
CA ILE A 50 -13.03 5.78 -22.28
C ILE A 50 -14.42 6.20 -21.79
N ALA A 51 -14.62 6.40 -20.48
CA ALA A 51 -15.86 6.97 -19.97
C ALA A 51 -16.16 8.29 -20.71
N PRO A 52 -17.39 8.50 -21.23
CA PRO A 52 -17.69 9.61 -22.11
C PRO A 52 -17.45 10.91 -21.35
N MET A 53 -16.41 11.65 -21.73
CA MET A 53 -16.33 13.07 -21.46
C MET A 53 -17.68 13.66 -21.90
N GLN A 54 -18.51 14.04 -20.93
CA GLN A 54 -19.63 14.91 -21.18
C GLN A 54 -19.05 16.15 -21.83
N LEU A 55 -19.21 16.24 -23.16
CA LEU A 55 -18.97 17.45 -23.92
C LEU A 55 -19.87 18.53 -23.34
N GLN A 56 -19.29 19.31 -22.44
CA GLN A 56 -19.89 20.53 -21.93
C GLN A 56 -19.92 21.49 -23.11
N LYS A 57 -21.13 21.73 -23.61
CA LYS A 57 -21.47 22.62 -24.72
C LYS A 57 -20.89 24.01 -24.44
N GLY A 58 -19.73 24.36 -25.02
CA GLY A 58 -19.23 25.73 -24.90
C GLY A 58 -17.80 26.03 -25.34
N ASP A 59 -16.85 25.12 -25.24
CA ASP A 59 -15.43 25.49 -25.41
C ASP A 59 -14.83 25.05 -26.75
N ARG A 60 -14.30 26.05 -27.46
CA ARG A 60 -13.59 25.92 -28.74
C ARG A 60 -12.28 25.16 -28.50
N MET A 61 -12.14 23.99 -29.13
CA MET A 61 -10.86 23.26 -29.14
C MET A 61 -9.86 23.99 -30.04
N PRO A 62 -8.59 24.17 -29.61
CA PRO A 62 -7.51 24.57 -30.50
C PRO A 62 -7.20 23.42 -31.48
N GLU A 63 -7.14 23.78 -32.74
CA GLU A 63 -6.89 22.94 -33.90
C GLU A 63 -5.44 22.41 -33.85
N ASN A 64 -5.27 21.13 -33.50
CA ASN A 64 -4.00 20.43 -33.62
C ASN A 64 -4.18 19.24 -34.58
N PRO A 65 -3.41 19.15 -35.68
CA PRO A 65 -3.63 18.14 -36.69
C PRO A 65 -3.33 16.73 -36.17
N ILE A 66 -4.31 15.84 -36.34
CA ILE A 66 -4.22 14.40 -36.02
C ILE A 66 -3.40 13.72 -37.14
N PRO A 67 -2.32 12.96 -36.84
CA PRO A 67 -1.63 12.16 -37.85
C PRO A 67 -2.53 10.99 -38.34
N PRO A 68 -2.43 10.60 -39.63
CA PRO A 68 -3.28 9.55 -40.18
C PRO A 68 -2.97 8.18 -39.56
N MET A 69 -4.02 7.54 -39.03
CA MET A 69 -3.94 6.15 -38.56
C MET A 69 -3.73 5.18 -39.74
N PRO A 70 -2.89 4.14 -39.61
CA PRO A 70 -2.79 3.07 -40.59
C PRO A 70 -4.03 2.15 -40.54
N PRO A 71 -4.49 1.63 -41.69
CA PRO A 71 -5.64 0.74 -41.73
C PRO A 71 -5.31 -0.61 -41.09
N SER A 72 -6.13 -1.01 -40.12
CA SER A 72 -6.10 -2.30 -39.44
C SER A 72 -6.40 -3.43 -40.43
N GLY A 73 -5.36 -4.14 -40.87
CA GLY A 73 -5.48 -5.37 -41.64
C GLY A 73 -5.88 -6.54 -40.74
N PHE A 74 -7.09 -7.04 -40.93
CA PHE A 74 -7.52 -8.35 -40.45
C PHE A 74 -6.61 -9.44 -41.06
N ALA A 75 -5.87 -10.15 -40.21
CA ALA A 75 -5.12 -11.34 -40.61
C ALA A 75 -6.08 -12.52 -40.80
N ALA A 76 -6.30 -12.92 -42.06
CA ALA A 76 -6.97 -14.15 -42.44
C ALA A 76 -5.94 -15.29 -42.60
N TYR A 77 -6.31 -16.48 -42.10
CA TYR A 77 -5.55 -17.72 -42.16
C TYR A 77 -5.23 -18.17 -43.62
N PRO A 78 -4.06 -18.78 -43.89
CA PRO A 78 -3.78 -19.35 -45.21
C PRO A 78 -4.38 -20.77 -45.36
N GLN A 79 -5.27 -20.95 -46.33
CA GLN A 79 -5.65 -22.26 -46.87
C GLN A 79 -4.71 -22.68 -48.02
N GLY A 80 -4.40 -23.97 -48.09
CA GLY A 80 -3.44 -24.57 -49.03
C GLY A 80 -3.90 -24.64 -50.50
N PRO A 81 -2.99 -25.00 -51.42
CA PRO A 81 -3.23 -24.90 -52.86
C PRO A 81 -3.94 -26.12 -53.48
N MET A 82 -4.88 -25.86 -54.37
CA MET A 82 -5.46 -26.80 -55.33
C MET A 82 -4.76 -26.68 -56.71
N PRO A 83 -4.61 -27.78 -57.48
CA PRO A 83 -3.91 -27.80 -58.77
C PRO A 83 -4.82 -27.50 -59.97
N MET A 84 -4.24 -26.93 -61.04
CA MET A 84 -4.83 -26.79 -62.39
C MET A 84 -4.08 -27.69 -63.39
N PRO A 85 -4.75 -28.31 -64.40
CA PRO A 85 -4.08 -29.05 -65.45
C PRO A 85 -3.87 -28.25 -66.76
N ALA A 86 -2.68 -28.49 -67.31
CA ALA A 86 -2.12 -28.39 -68.67
C ALA A 86 -2.98 -27.91 -69.87
N ALA A 87 -2.37 -27.09 -70.76
CA ALA A 87 -1.78 -27.54 -72.04
C ALA A 87 -1.38 -26.37 -72.98
N GLY A 88 -0.15 -26.38 -73.53
CA GLY A 88 0.29 -25.55 -74.66
C GLY A 88 1.83 -25.60 -74.88
N PRO A 89 2.36 -25.73 -76.12
CA PRO A 89 3.67 -26.36 -76.36
C PRO A 89 4.88 -25.41 -76.50
N MET A 90 5.98 -25.87 -75.89
CA MET A 90 7.43 -25.70 -76.08
C MET A 90 7.98 -24.70 -77.12
N MET A 91 8.88 -23.82 -76.64
CA MET A 91 10.03 -23.29 -77.39
C MET A 91 11.37 -23.78 -76.77
N PRO A 92 12.43 -24.01 -77.58
CA PRO A 92 13.73 -24.53 -77.16
C PRO A 92 14.68 -23.44 -76.58
N PRO A 93 15.83 -23.83 -75.99
CA PRO A 93 16.30 -23.31 -74.71
C PRO A 93 17.28 -22.13 -74.82
N MET A 94 17.17 -21.17 -73.89
CA MET A 94 18.31 -20.37 -73.46
C MET A 94 18.72 -20.82 -72.06
N ALA A 95 20.03 -21.01 -71.89
CA ALA A 95 20.67 -21.44 -70.67
C ALA A 95 20.51 -20.43 -69.51
N PRO A 96 20.64 -20.89 -68.25
CA PRO A 96 20.15 -20.22 -67.06
C PRO A 96 21.22 -19.36 -66.36
N GLU A 97 20.74 -18.55 -65.40
CA GLU A 97 21.44 -18.01 -64.21
C GLU A 97 22.52 -16.93 -64.42
N GLY A 98 22.64 -15.87 -63.61
CA GLY A 98 21.91 -15.47 -62.40
C GLY A 98 21.12 -14.19 -62.64
N GLY A 99 19.91 -14.05 -62.10
CA GLY A 99 19.65 -14.22 -60.67
C GLY A 99 19.56 -12.81 -60.10
N GLY A 100 18.40 -12.18 -60.31
CA GLY A 100 18.03 -10.92 -59.70
C GLY A 100 18.01 -11.08 -58.18
N GLY A 101 19.17 -10.88 -57.55
CA GLY A 101 19.28 -10.62 -56.13
C GLY A 101 19.38 -9.12 -55.97
N GLY A 102 18.31 -8.48 -55.51
CA GLY A 102 18.35 -7.04 -55.30
C GLY A 102 17.04 -6.35 -54.94
N GLU A 103 15.98 -7.07 -54.57
CA GLU A 103 14.80 -6.41 -53.96
C GLU A 103 14.39 -7.05 -52.63
N GLY A 104 14.80 -8.28 -52.34
CA GLY A 104 14.64 -8.90 -51.02
C GLY A 104 15.68 -8.45 -49.99
N ASP A 105 16.90 -8.15 -50.44
CA ASP A 105 18.03 -7.81 -49.57
C ASP A 105 17.81 -6.44 -48.88
N TYR A 106 17.41 -5.41 -49.64
CA TYR A 106 17.12 -4.09 -49.10
C TYR A 106 15.93 -4.05 -48.12
N ALA A 107 14.95 -4.94 -48.26
CA ALA A 107 13.83 -5.03 -47.34
C ALA A 107 14.24 -5.70 -46.02
N VAL A 108 15.07 -6.75 -46.10
CA VAL A 108 15.62 -7.44 -44.92
C VAL A 108 16.61 -6.54 -44.18
N THR A 109 17.53 -5.86 -44.88
CA THR A 109 18.47 -4.92 -44.26
C THR A 109 17.75 -3.75 -43.56
N ARG A 110 16.67 -3.21 -44.14
CA ARG A 110 15.87 -2.17 -43.47
C ARG A 110 15.12 -2.71 -42.26
N ILE A 111 14.63 -3.95 -42.32
CA ILE A 111 13.99 -4.58 -41.16
C ILE A 111 15.03 -4.86 -40.07
N GLU A 112 16.27 -5.21 -40.43
CA GLU A 112 17.39 -5.44 -39.52
C GLU A 112 17.85 -4.13 -38.87
N GLU A 113 18.03 -3.05 -39.63
CA GLU A 113 18.35 -1.71 -39.11
C GLU A 113 17.24 -1.18 -38.18
N LEU A 114 15.97 -1.37 -38.55
CA LEU A 114 14.83 -1.00 -37.70
C LEU A 114 14.75 -1.88 -36.45
N ALA A 115 15.06 -3.16 -36.56
CA ALA A 115 15.08 -4.07 -35.42
C ALA A 115 16.23 -3.73 -34.46
N GLU A 116 17.44 -3.45 -34.94
CA GLU A 116 18.58 -3.02 -34.12
C GLU A 116 18.27 -1.69 -33.41
N ALA A 117 17.74 -0.70 -34.12
CA ALA A 117 17.37 0.58 -33.52
C ALA A 117 16.28 0.43 -32.44
N ILE A 118 15.27 -0.41 -32.67
CA ILE A 118 14.22 -0.70 -31.69
C ILE A 118 14.79 -1.48 -30.49
N ILE A 119 15.69 -2.43 -30.72
CA ILE A 119 16.34 -3.21 -29.66
C ILE A 119 17.21 -2.29 -28.80
N ASP A 120 18.01 -1.41 -29.39
CA ASP A 120 18.86 -0.46 -28.67
C ASP A 120 18.03 0.54 -27.86
N GLU A 121 16.96 1.08 -28.44
CA GLU A 121 16.04 2.00 -27.74
C GLU A 121 15.40 1.30 -26.53
N LYS A 122 14.89 0.06 -26.72
CA LYS A 122 14.26 -0.71 -25.65
C LYS A 122 15.27 -1.20 -24.62
N TRP A 123 16.50 -1.50 -25.02
CA TRP A 123 17.58 -1.86 -24.12
C TRP A 123 18.00 -0.68 -23.24
N ALA A 124 18.13 0.51 -23.82
CA ALA A 124 18.41 1.73 -23.08
C ALA A 124 17.30 2.05 -22.06
N GLU A 125 16.03 1.95 -22.47
CA GLU A 125 14.88 2.11 -21.58
C GLU A 125 14.88 1.08 -20.44
N LEU A 126 15.23 -0.18 -20.74
CA LEU A 126 15.33 -1.25 -19.74
C LEU A 126 16.45 -0.96 -18.73
N VAL A 127 17.63 -0.56 -19.20
CA VAL A 127 18.77 -0.21 -18.34
C VAL A 127 18.43 0.97 -17.44
N GLU A 128 17.74 1.98 -17.97
CA GLU A 128 17.27 3.12 -17.17
C GLU A 128 16.32 2.67 -16.05
N ASN A 129 15.36 1.80 -16.37
CA ASN A 129 14.43 1.27 -15.38
C ASN A 129 15.13 0.41 -14.32
N ILE A 130 16.14 -0.38 -14.70
CA ILE A 130 16.96 -1.15 -13.75
C ILE A 130 17.70 -0.20 -12.80
N ASN A 131 18.30 0.89 -13.32
CA ASN A 131 18.99 1.87 -12.48
C ASN A 131 18.01 2.52 -11.47
N ARG A 132 16.78 2.85 -11.90
CA ARG A 132 15.74 3.36 -10.98
C ARG A 132 15.39 2.34 -9.88
N ILE A 133 15.36 1.05 -10.20
CA ILE A 133 15.10 -0.02 -9.22
C ILE A 133 16.27 -0.15 -8.24
N ILE A 134 17.52 -0.03 -8.70
CA ILE A 134 18.70 -0.04 -7.84
C ILE A 134 18.66 1.14 -6.87
N ASP A 135 18.41 2.36 -7.36
CA ASP A 135 18.28 3.55 -6.51
C ASP A 135 17.16 3.39 -5.47
N TRP A 136 16.03 2.81 -5.87
CA TRP A 136 14.93 2.53 -4.97
C TRP A 136 15.29 1.47 -3.92
N LYS A 137 15.99 0.41 -4.31
CA LYS A 137 16.51 -0.63 -3.41
C LYS A 137 17.45 -0.01 -2.38
N GLU A 138 18.43 0.78 -2.80
CA GLU A 138 19.39 1.42 -1.90
C GLU A 138 18.70 2.38 -0.92
N LYS A 139 17.77 3.22 -1.40
CA LYS A 139 16.97 4.10 -0.53
C LYS A 139 16.12 3.30 0.47
N THR A 140 15.57 2.17 0.04
CA THR A 140 14.73 1.31 0.89
C THR A 140 15.57 0.60 1.94
N GLU A 141 16.75 0.06 1.57
CA GLU A 141 17.70 -0.54 2.51
C GLU A 141 18.17 0.47 3.56
N ALA A 142 18.50 1.70 3.14
CA ALA A 142 18.85 2.77 4.07
C ALA A 142 17.70 3.11 5.04
N ARG A 143 16.46 3.17 4.55
CA ARG A 143 15.28 3.41 5.40
C ARG A 143 15.05 2.26 6.38
N ILE A 144 15.19 1.02 5.94
CA ILE A 144 15.07 -0.16 6.81
C ILE A 144 16.13 -0.11 7.91
N ALA A 145 17.39 0.17 7.57
CA ALA A 145 18.47 0.30 8.56
C ALA A 145 18.21 1.42 9.58
N SER A 146 17.64 2.55 9.14
CA SER A 146 17.22 3.64 10.04
C SER A 146 16.11 3.16 10.99
N ILE A 147 15.08 2.49 10.47
CA ILE A 147 13.97 1.95 11.27
C ILE A 147 14.48 0.94 12.30
N GLU A 148 15.41 0.05 11.93
CA GLU A 148 15.99 -0.91 12.87
C GLU A 148 16.72 -0.21 14.03
N THR A 149 17.42 0.87 13.73
CA THR A 149 18.14 1.68 14.73
C THR A 149 17.16 2.43 15.64
N GLU A 150 16.14 3.07 15.06
CA GLU A 150 15.07 3.73 15.82
C GLU A 150 14.31 2.74 16.72
N PHE A 151 14.06 1.52 16.24
CA PHE A 151 13.41 0.47 17.01
C PHE A 151 14.26 -0.01 18.19
N LYS A 152 15.58 -0.17 17.99
CA LYS A 152 16.52 -0.48 19.08
C LYS A 152 16.53 0.64 20.12
N ASN A 153 16.61 1.89 19.70
CA ASN A 153 16.56 3.04 20.60
C ASN A 153 15.23 3.13 21.35
N LEU A 154 14.11 2.87 20.68
CA LEU A 154 12.79 2.82 21.30
C LEU A 154 12.72 1.74 22.37
N LYS A 155 13.25 0.55 22.09
CA LYS A 155 13.34 -0.55 23.05
C LYS A 155 14.18 -0.15 24.27
N GLU A 156 15.35 0.44 24.07
CA GLU A 156 16.20 0.88 25.18
C GLU A 156 15.53 1.96 26.04
N ASN A 157 14.85 2.91 25.42
CA ASN A 157 14.09 3.94 26.13
C ASN A 157 12.91 3.35 26.90
N PHE A 158 12.23 2.35 26.33
CA PHE A 158 11.17 1.62 27.00
C PHE A 158 11.69 0.84 28.21
N ASP A 159 12.81 0.12 28.06
CA ASP A 159 13.43 -0.65 29.15
C ASP A 159 13.86 0.29 30.30
N LYS A 160 14.41 1.48 29.98
CA LYS A 160 14.72 2.53 30.96
C LYS A 160 13.48 3.08 31.65
N LEU A 161 12.43 3.37 30.89
CA LEU A 161 11.16 3.88 31.44
C LEU A 161 10.52 2.85 32.37
N GLN A 162 10.49 1.58 31.97
CA GLN A 162 9.96 0.51 32.79
C GLN A 162 10.74 0.39 34.10
N GLY A 163 12.08 0.46 34.06
CA GLY A 163 12.92 0.48 35.25
C GLY A 163 12.59 1.65 36.18
N SER A 164 12.53 2.87 35.62
CA SER A 164 12.22 4.09 36.39
C SER A 164 10.81 4.07 37.00
N VAL A 165 9.81 3.54 36.28
CA VAL A 165 8.45 3.37 36.80
C VAL A 165 8.44 2.36 37.94
N LEU A 166 9.15 1.23 37.82
CA LEU A 166 9.22 0.22 38.86
C LEU A 166 9.89 0.77 40.13
N GLU A 167 11.00 1.49 39.98
CA GLU A 167 11.69 2.19 41.07
C GLU A 167 10.75 3.19 41.74
N LYS A 168 10.04 4.01 40.94
CA LYS A 168 9.12 5.00 41.49
C LYS A 168 7.96 4.36 42.25
N VAL A 169 7.39 3.27 41.75
CA VAL A 169 6.35 2.51 42.45
C VAL A 169 6.89 1.92 43.76
N GLY A 170 8.13 1.43 43.77
CA GLY A 170 8.80 0.97 44.99
C GLY A 170 8.97 2.09 46.04
N GLU A 171 9.43 3.27 45.62
CA GLU A 171 9.50 4.46 46.51
C GLU A 171 8.12 4.84 47.05
N TYR A 172 7.07 4.78 46.22
CA TYR A 172 5.70 5.06 46.65
C TYR A 172 5.21 4.04 47.68
N ASP A 173 5.51 2.75 47.53
CA ASP A 173 5.13 1.73 48.51
C ASP A 173 5.79 1.99 49.87
N LEU A 174 7.09 2.32 49.87
CA LEU A 174 7.82 2.69 51.09
C LEU A 174 7.20 3.93 51.76
N HIS A 175 6.92 4.99 50.99
CA HIS A 175 6.28 6.19 51.52
C HIS A 175 4.89 5.90 52.10
N ILE A 176 4.09 5.02 51.47
CA ILE A 176 2.78 4.62 51.99
C ILE A 176 2.93 3.82 53.28
N GLN A 177 3.94 2.95 53.39
CA GLN A 177 4.23 2.24 54.62
C GLN A 177 4.62 3.21 55.75
N ASP A 178 5.52 4.15 55.48
CA ASP A 178 5.95 5.18 56.44
C ASP A 178 4.75 6.01 56.92
N VAL A 179 3.93 6.52 55.99
CA VAL A 179 2.68 7.22 56.32
C VAL A 179 1.76 6.32 57.16
N GLY A 180 1.65 5.03 56.85
CA GLY A 180 0.90 4.08 57.66
C GLY A 180 1.41 3.99 59.10
N THR A 181 2.74 4.00 59.31
CA THR A 181 3.33 4.00 60.66
C THR A 181 3.07 5.31 61.40
N GLU A 182 3.17 6.45 60.72
CA GLU A 182 2.89 7.77 61.29
C GLU A 182 1.41 7.89 61.68
N VAL A 183 0.50 7.44 60.82
CA VAL A 183 -0.95 7.41 61.08
C VAL A 183 -1.25 6.50 62.28
N ALA A 184 -0.61 5.34 62.38
CA ALA A 184 -0.78 4.46 63.54
C ALA A 184 -0.21 5.07 64.84
N ALA A 185 0.88 5.83 64.76
CA ALA A 185 1.42 6.57 65.89
C ALA A 185 0.45 7.69 66.31
N LEU A 186 -0.10 8.44 65.35
CA LEU A 186 -1.11 9.46 65.60
C LEU A 186 -2.37 8.87 66.22
N GLU A 187 -2.82 7.71 65.76
CA GLU A 187 -3.94 6.97 66.35
C GLU A 187 -3.67 6.65 67.82
N LYS A 188 -2.48 6.13 68.15
CA LYS A 188 -2.10 5.85 69.55
C LYS A 188 -2.05 7.11 70.41
N VAL A 189 -1.57 8.23 69.87
CA VAL A 189 -1.58 9.52 70.56
C VAL A 189 -3.01 9.95 70.82
N PHE A 190 -3.88 9.85 69.81
CA PHE A 190 -5.29 10.19 69.92
C PHE A 190 -6.01 9.33 70.97
N GLN A 191 -5.77 8.01 70.98
CA GLN A 191 -6.28 7.09 72.00
C GLN A 191 -5.84 7.46 73.43
N LYS A 192 -4.63 8.01 73.60
CA LYS A 192 -4.14 8.47 74.91
C LYS A 192 -4.70 9.83 75.33
N VAL A 193 -4.91 10.74 74.38
CA VAL A 193 -5.34 12.12 74.67
C VAL A 193 -6.87 12.21 74.83
N LEU A 194 -7.63 11.43 74.05
CA LEU A 194 -9.08 11.50 74.03
C LEU A 194 -9.74 11.28 75.40
N PRO A 195 -9.33 10.29 76.23
CA PRO A 195 -9.87 10.13 77.58
C PRO A 195 -9.67 11.36 78.46
N GLY A 196 -8.45 11.92 78.46
CA GLY A 196 -8.14 13.13 79.23
C GLY A 196 -8.94 14.35 78.77
N PHE A 197 -9.17 14.48 77.46
CA PHE A 197 -10.02 15.54 76.91
C PHE A 197 -11.48 15.39 77.35
N VAL A 198 -12.04 14.19 77.29
CA VAL A 198 -13.41 13.90 77.75
C VAL A 198 -13.57 14.16 79.24
N GLU A 199 -12.59 13.74 80.05
CA GLU A 199 -12.60 13.96 81.49
C GLU A 199 -12.50 15.45 81.83
N ASN A 200 -11.61 16.20 81.18
CA ASN A 200 -11.49 17.65 81.37
C ASN A 200 -12.77 18.39 80.98
N VAL A 201 -13.40 18.05 79.86
CA VAL A 201 -14.69 18.63 79.44
C VAL A 201 -15.80 18.28 80.45
N ALA A 202 -15.83 17.06 80.96
CA ALA A 202 -16.79 16.65 81.99
C ALA A 202 -16.58 17.42 83.31
N GLN A 203 -15.33 17.64 83.72
CA GLN A 203 -14.99 18.43 84.91
C GLN A 203 -15.39 19.90 84.74
N LEU A 204 -15.07 20.52 83.59
CA LEU A 204 -15.49 21.89 83.24
C LEU A 204 -17.02 22.05 83.26
N SER A 205 -17.75 21.07 82.73
CA SER A 205 -19.21 21.04 82.78
C SER A 205 -19.73 21.04 84.22
N ARG A 206 -19.16 20.19 85.09
CA ARG A 206 -19.52 20.13 86.52
C ARG A 206 -19.21 21.43 87.27
N ILE A 207 -18.04 22.03 87.03
CA ILE A 207 -17.65 23.33 87.63
C ILE A 207 -18.61 24.43 87.19
N THR A 208 -19.01 24.42 85.92
CA THR A 208 -19.96 25.40 85.39
C THR A 208 -21.34 25.24 86.03
N GLU A 209 -21.82 23.99 86.24
CA GLU A 209 -23.07 23.73 86.94
C GLU A 209 -23.04 24.18 88.42
N THR A 210 -21.95 23.92 89.15
CA THR A 210 -21.83 24.34 90.55
C THR A 210 -21.78 25.85 90.67
N LEU A 211 -21.03 26.54 89.81
CA LEU A 211 -21.02 28.00 89.72
C LEU A 211 -22.42 28.55 89.42
N LYS A 212 -23.15 27.95 88.48
CA LYS A 212 -24.51 28.35 88.14
C LYS A 212 -25.51 28.15 89.28
N LYS A 213 -25.28 27.15 90.15
CA LYS A 213 -26.08 26.92 91.37
C LYS A 213 -25.75 27.89 92.50
N GLN A 214 -24.48 28.31 92.64
CA GLN A 214 -24.06 29.28 93.65
C GLN A 214 -24.41 30.73 93.29
N ALA A 215 -24.52 31.05 92.00
CA ALA A 215 -24.93 32.38 91.52
C ALA A 215 -26.45 32.64 91.63
N LYS A 216 -27.20 31.70 92.20
CA LYS A 216 -28.66 31.74 92.36
C LYS A 216 -29.02 31.80 93.84
#